data_AF-A0A6P2FXS1-F1
#
_entry.id   AF-A0A6P2FXS1-F1
#
_cell.length_a   1.000
_cell.length_b   1.000
_cell.length_c   1.000
_cell.angle_alpha   90.00
_cell.angle_beta   90.00
_cell.angle_gamma   90.00
#
_symmetry.space_group_name_H-M   'P 1'
#
loop_
_entity.id
_entity.type
_entity.pdbx_description
1 polymer ?
#
loop_
_entity_poly.entity_id
_entity_poly.type
_entity_poly.pdbx_seq_one_letter_code
_entity_poly.pdbx_strand_id
1 'polypeptide(L)' 'MKRNLPGTHREYQLGSETLVSMTDLNSIITYVNPAFVEASGYSEDELVGQPHNVVRHPDMPSEAFRDMWATVNLPRLNA' A
#
# COMPACT_ATOMS: atom_id res chain seq x y z
N MET A 1 15.10 2.32 5.97
CA MET A 1 14.00 2.18 5.01
C MET A 1 14.38 1.09 4.02
N LYS A 2 13.55 0.06 3.81
CA LYS A 2 13.81 -0.96 2.78
C LYS A 2 13.88 -0.24 1.43
N ARG A 3 14.93 -0.51 0.63
CA ARG A 3 15.05 0.02 -0.73
C ARG A 3 14.08 -0.77 -1.60
N ASN A 4 12.92 -0.20 -1.86
CA ASN A 4 12.07 -0.70 -2.93
C ASN A 4 12.88 -0.57 -4.22
N LEU A 5 12.93 -1.65 -5.00
CA LEU A 5 13.71 -1.75 -6.24
C LEU A 5 13.45 -0.52 -7.13
N PRO A 6 14.39 -0.10 -8.00
CA PRO A 6 14.18 1.04 -8.86
C PRO A 6 12.86 0.81 -9.62
N GLY A 7 11.89 1.70 -9.38
CA GLY A 7 10.65 1.70 -10.13
C GLY A 7 11.01 1.61 -11.59
N THR A 8 10.36 0.73 -12.34
CA THR A 8 10.76 0.38 -13.72
C THR A 8 10.64 1.56 -14.69
N HIS A 9 10.31 2.77 -14.21
CA HIS A 9 9.89 3.96 -14.96
C HIS A 9 8.84 3.64 -16.03
N ARG A 10 8.14 2.52 -15.86
CA ARG A 10 7.12 2.03 -16.77
C ARG A 10 5.79 2.28 -16.11
N GLU A 11 5.01 3.16 -16.71
CA GLU A 11 3.63 3.38 -16.30
C GLU A 11 2.83 2.11 -16.55
N TYR A 12 2.10 1.67 -15.53
CA TYR A 12 1.09 0.64 -15.65
C TYR A 12 -0.26 1.31 -15.83
N GLN A 13 -0.88 1.16 -17.00
CA GLN A 13 -2.17 1.76 -17.29
C GLN A 13 -3.28 0.92 -16.65
N LEU A 14 -3.97 1.52 -15.69
CA LEU A 14 -5.15 0.91 -15.08
C LEU A 14 -6.35 1.06 -16.01
N GLY A 15 -7.08 -0.04 -16.21
CA GLY A 15 -8.37 -0.03 -16.89
C GLY A 15 -9.50 0.46 -15.98
N SER A 16 -10.64 -0.23 -16.00
CA SER A 16 -11.76 0.01 -15.08
C SER A 16 -11.59 -0.61 -13.70
N GLU A 17 -10.47 -1.31 -13.46
CA GLU A 17 -10.21 -2.03 -12.23
C GLU A 17 -9.88 -1.09 -11.07
N THR A 18 -10.30 -1.47 -9.87
CA THR A 18 -9.95 -0.77 -8.63
C THR A 18 -8.84 -1.52 -7.92
N LEU A 19 -7.80 -0.80 -7.51
CA LEU A 19 -6.73 -1.37 -6.69
C LEU A 19 -7.17 -1.39 -5.23
N VAL A 20 -7.22 -2.59 -4.63
CA VAL A 20 -7.65 -2.76 -3.25
C VAL A 20 -6.57 -3.47 -2.45
N SER A 21 -6.17 -2.84 -1.35
CA SER A 21 -5.35 -3.44 -0.29
C SER A 21 -5.97 -3.12 1.06
N MET A 22 -6.03 -4.10 1.94
CA MET A 22 -6.48 -3.93 3.33
C MET A 22 -5.30 -4.13 4.27
N THR A 23 -5.25 -3.34 5.34
CA THR A 23 -4.26 -3.47 6.40
C THR A 23 -4.92 -3.56 7.77
N ASP A 24 -4.21 -4.12 8.74
CA ASP A 24 -4.51 -3.90 10.15
C ASP A 24 -4.09 -2.48 10.60
N LEU A 25 -4.28 -2.19 11.90
CA LEU A 25 -3.89 -0.91 12.51
C LEU A 25 -2.37 -0.72 12.63
N ASN A 26 -1.58 -1.78 12.47
CA ASN A 26 -0.12 -1.75 12.45
C ASN A 26 0.45 -1.63 11.03
N SER A 27 -0.40 -1.32 10.05
CA SER A 27 -0.05 -1.23 8.63
C SER A 27 0.37 -2.55 7.98
N ILE A 28 0.06 -3.70 8.59
CA ILE A 28 0.35 -5.01 8.02
C ILE A 28 -0.77 -5.36 7.04
N ILE A 29 -0.40 -5.70 5.81
CA ILE A 29 -1.34 -6.09 4.75
C ILE A 29 -2.03 -7.39 5.16
N THR A 30 -3.36 -7.39 5.16
CA THR A 30 -4.21 -8.56 5.44
C THR A 30 -4.90 -9.11 4.20
N TYR A 31 -5.01 -8.30 3.14
CA TYR A 31 -5.64 -8.69 1.89
C TYR A 31 -5.22 -7.77 0.74
N VAL A 32 -5.12 -8.32 -0.46
CA VAL A 32 -5.00 -7.59 -1.73
C VAL A 32 -5.87 -8.24 -2.78
N ASN A 33 -6.44 -7.45 -3.70
CA ASN A 33 -7.21 -8.01 -4.82
C ASN A 33 -6.30 -8.36 -6.01
N PRO A 34 -6.78 -9.19 -6.96
CA PRO A 34 -5.97 -9.60 -8.12
C PRO A 34 -5.42 -8.43 -8.95
N ALA A 35 -6.20 -7.36 -9.12
CA ALA A 35 -5.75 -6.16 -9.85
C ALA A 35 -4.55 -5.49 -9.17
N PHE A 36 -4.49 -5.50 -7.83
CA PHE A 36 -3.35 -4.98 -7.07
C PHE A 36 -2.10 -5.86 -7.25
N VAL A 37 -2.26 -7.19 -7.21
CA VAL A 37 -1.18 -8.14 -7.47
C VAL A 37 -0.57 -7.89 -8.86
N GLU A 38 -1.43 -7.81 -9.89
CA GLU A 38 -1.00 -7.56 -11.26
C GLU A 38 -0.29 -6.20 -11.42
N ALA A 39 -0.88 -5.13 -10.89
CA ALA A 39 -0.33 -3.78 -11.03
C ALA A 39 0.96 -3.57 -10.24
N SER A 40 1.09 -4.21 -9.06
CA SER A 40 2.25 -4.06 -8.18
C SER A 40 3.46 -4.89 -8.63
N GLY A 41 3.24 -5.97 -9.38
CA GLY A 41 4.28 -6.92 -9.80
C GLY A 41 4.76 -7.85 -8.69
N TYR A 42 4.11 -7.84 -7.52
CA TYR A 42 4.35 -8.79 -6.43
C TYR A 42 3.23 -9.84 -6.41
N SER A 43 3.55 -11.04 -5.93
CA SER A 43 2.52 -12.04 -5.60
C SER A 43 1.78 -11.67 -4.30
N GLU A 44 0.58 -12.24 -4.11
CA GLU A 44 -0.18 -12.09 -2.87
C GLU A 44 0.63 -12.57 -1.65
N ASP A 45 1.35 -13.69 -1.78
CA ASP A 45 2.18 -14.27 -0.71
C ASP A 45 3.37 -13.36 -0.32
N GLU A 46 3.87 -12.55 -1.25
CA GLU A 46 4.92 -11.56 -0.99
C GLU A 46 4.36 -10.30 -0.32
N LEU A 47 3.06 -10.04 -0.44
CA LEU A 47 2.39 -8.84 0.07
C LEU A 47 1.73 -9.08 1.43
N VAL A 48 0.97 -10.15 1.58
CA VAL A 48 0.22 -10.44 2.82
C VAL A 48 1.19 -10.68 3.97
N GLY A 49 0.95 -10.05 5.10
CA GLY A 49 1.84 -10.07 6.26
C GLY A 49 3.04 -9.11 6.17
N GLN A 50 3.25 -8.43 5.05
CA GLN A 50 4.24 -7.35 4.96
C GLN A 50 3.65 -5.99 5.37
N PRO A 51 4.49 -5.06 5.84
CA PRO A 51 4.07 -3.66 6.00
C PRO A 51 3.70 -3.05 4.65
N HIS A 52 2.65 -2.23 4.61
CA HIS A 52 2.13 -1.60 3.38
C HIS A 52 3.17 -0.75 2.63
N ASN A 53 4.24 -0.32 3.29
CA ASN A 53 5.32 0.42 2.67
C ASN A 53 6.16 -0.38 1.64
N VAL A 54 5.95 -1.70 1.51
CA VAL A 54 6.63 -2.54 0.52
C VAL A 54 6.36 -2.10 -0.93
N VAL A 55 5.18 -1.54 -1.20
CA VAL A 55 4.80 -1.04 -2.54
C VAL A 55 5.05 0.46 -2.72
N ARG A 56 5.69 1.12 -1.76
CA ARG A 56 5.86 2.58 -1.77
C ARG A 56 6.88 3.02 -2.84
N HIS A 57 6.51 4.00 -3.66
CA HIS A 57 7.48 4.64 -4.56
C HIS A 57 8.45 5.55 -3.77
N PRO A 58 9.76 5.58 -4.09
CA PRO A 58 10.71 6.50 -3.45
C PRO A 58 10.29 7.97 -3.49
N ASP A 59 9.58 8.39 -4.55
CA ASP A 59 9.11 9.76 -4.72
C ASP A 59 7.86 10.09 -3.88
N MET A 60 7.22 9.09 -3.25
CA MET A 60 6.12 9.34 -2.32
C MET A 60 6.68 9.94 -1.02
N PRO A 61 6.29 11.16 -0.61
CA PRO A 61 6.78 11.77 0.62
C PRO A 61 6.34 10.99 1.85
N SER A 62 7.21 10.91 2.86
CA SER A 62 6.93 10.20 4.12
C SER A 62 5.77 10.83 4.91
N GLU A 63 5.61 12.13 4.74
CA GLU A 63 4.67 12.99 5.43
C GLU A 63 3.22 12.62 5.09
N ALA A 64 2.95 12.21 3.84
CA ALA A 64 1.62 11.79 3.41
C ALA A 64 1.12 10.58 4.21
N PHE A 65 1.97 9.58 4.41
CA PHE A 65 1.62 8.39 5.20
C PHE A 65 1.53 8.69 6.69
N ARG A 66 2.43 9.55 7.21
CA ARG A 66 2.36 9.99 8.61
C ARG A 66 1.00 10.64 8.90
N ASP A 67 0.54 11.52 8.03
CA ASP A 67 -0.73 12.23 8.17
C ASP A 67 -1.94 11.28 8.09
N MET A 68 -1.93 10.37 7.12
CA MET A 68 -2.95 9.32 7.01
C MET A 68 -3.05 8.49 8.29
N TRP A 69 -1.94 7.97 8.82
CA TRP A 69 -1.95 7.14 10.03
C TRP A 69 -2.27 7.93 11.29
N ALA A 70 -1.88 9.21 11.37
CA ALA A 70 -2.31 10.08 12.46
C ALA A 70 -3.84 10.16 12.51
N THR A 71 -4.49 10.26 11.34
CA THR A 71 -5.95 10.28 11.21
C THR A 71 -6.61 8.94 11.54
N VAL A 72 -6.08 7.82 11.02
CA VAL A 72 -6.63 6.48 11.26
C VAL A 72 -6.57 6.08 12.74
N ASN A 73 -5.53 6.53 13.46
CA ASN A 73 -5.34 6.25 14.87
C ASN A 73 -6.07 7.21 15.81
N LEU A 74 -6.81 8.19 15.27
CA LEU A 74 -7.65 9.03 16.12
C LEU A 74 -8.72 8.17 16.82
N PRO A 75 -9.02 8.45 18.09
CA PRO A 75 -10.17 7.86 18.75
C PRO A 75 -11.41 8.13 17.89
N ARG A 76 -12.15 7.08 17.52
CA ARG A 76 -13.44 7.29 16.86
C ARG A 76 -14.37 7.97 17.85
N LEU A 77 -14.86 9.15 17.49
CA LEU A 77 -15.96 9.77 18.21
C LEU A 77 -17.17 8.86 18.00
N ASN A 78 -17.58 8.16 19.06
CA ASN A 78 -18.80 7.39 19.06
C ASN A 78 -19.97 8.39 18.88
N ALA A 79 -20.70 8.27 17.78
CA ALA A 79 -21.99 8.95 17.59
C ALA A 79 -23.10 8.13 18.25
#